data_AF-A0A6G0EGJ0-F1
#
_entry.id   AF-A0A6G0EGJ0-F1
#
_cell.length_a   1.000
_cell.length_b   1.000
_cell.length_c   1.000
_cell.angle_alpha   90.00
_cell.angle_beta   90.00
_cell.angle_gamma   90.00
#
_symmetry.space_group_name_H-M   'P 1'
#
loop_
_entity.id
_entity.type
_entity.pdbx_description
1 polymer ?
#
loop_
_entity_poly.entity_id
_entity_poly.type
_entity_poly.pdbx_seq_one_letter_code
_entity_poly.pdbx_strand_id
1 'polypeptide(L)'
;MPSTLVHVAVGGLVGVALLGRWFDSRSLAVVLVAAMIPDLDSFTSTLVPGSHRSLLHTLFLPLVLVALVVYDTRLRDESVIRERWGIRGVVVAWVAIAALLGGGIMPDLFSNGVNAFYPLHDTFYAINGEALWSNTRGFVQTFVELHPESPPPTTQTLHYSTVVDPSPGAEPENVERIAPLASSGLELMLVVLGGGVVAGRLLLERVQPPVQ
;
A
#
# COMPACT_ATOMS: atom_id res chain seq x y z
N MET A 1 -9.21 9.36 -3.48
CA MET A 1 -7.86 8.81 -3.26
C MET A 1 -7.97 7.92 -2.04
N PRO A 2 -7.56 6.65 -2.11
CA PRO A 2 -7.49 5.79 -0.94
C PRO A 2 -6.78 6.53 0.20
N SER A 3 -7.42 6.54 1.36
CA SER A 3 -6.83 7.12 2.56
C SER A 3 -5.90 6.11 3.23
N THR A 4 -5.06 6.57 4.14
CA THR A 4 -4.28 5.68 5.03
C THR A 4 -5.17 4.68 5.78
N LEU A 5 -6.44 5.04 6.07
CA LEU A 5 -7.38 4.10 6.67
C LEU A 5 -7.72 2.94 5.72
N VAL A 6 -7.90 3.22 4.42
CA VAL A 6 -8.11 2.19 3.41
C VAL A 6 -6.87 1.31 3.30
N HIS A 7 -5.67 1.90 3.26
CA HIS A 7 -4.40 1.16 3.18
C HIS A 7 -4.20 0.22 4.36
N VAL A 8 -4.41 0.72 5.58
CA VAL A 8 -4.31 -0.06 6.81
C VAL A 8 -5.42 -1.12 6.89
N ALA A 9 -6.63 -0.84 6.41
CA ALA A 9 -7.71 -1.82 6.38
C ALA A 9 -7.40 -3.00 5.44
N VAL A 10 -6.92 -2.71 4.22
CA VAL A 10 -6.51 -3.74 3.25
C VAL A 10 -5.28 -4.49 3.75
N GLY A 11 -4.25 -3.77 4.23
CA GLY A 11 -3.06 -4.39 4.83
C GLY A 11 -3.39 -5.25 6.06
N GLY A 12 -4.38 -4.85 6.85
CA GLY A 12 -4.91 -5.62 7.97
C GLY A 12 -5.58 -6.92 7.53
N LEU A 13 -6.36 -6.89 6.44
CA LEU A 13 -6.94 -8.11 5.84
C LEU A 13 -5.84 -9.08 5.38
N VAL A 14 -4.79 -8.57 4.72
CA VAL A 14 -3.61 -9.37 4.34
C VAL A 14 -2.95 -9.98 5.58
N GLY A 15 -2.75 -9.17 6.64
CA GLY A 15 -2.19 -9.63 7.91
C GLY A 15 -3.00 -10.74 8.57
N VAL A 16 -4.32 -10.55 8.69
CA VAL A 16 -5.23 -11.55 9.26
C VAL A 16 -5.20 -12.86 8.45
N ALA A 17 -5.16 -12.77 7.12
CA ALA A 17 -5.16 -13.94 6.25
C ALA A 17 -3.84 -14.72 6.29
N LEU A 18 -2.70 -14.03 6.35
CA LEU A 18 -1.38 -14.65 6.10
C LEU A 18 -0.54 -14.91 7.35
N LEU A 19 -0.77 -14.21 8.47
CA LEU A 19 0.02 -14.44 9.71
C LEU A 19 -0.24 -15.82 10.32
N GLY A 20 -1.42 -16.41 10.08
CA GLY A 20 -1.78 -17.76 10.53
C GLY A 20 -1.58 -17.95 12.03
N ARG A 21 -0.78 -18.96 12.42
CA ARG A 21 -0.47 -19.26 13.83
C ARG A 21 0.42 -18.21 14.52
N TRP A 22 1.07 -17.33 13.74
CA TRP A 22 1.93 -16.26 14.25
C TRP A 22 1.18 -14.93 14.39
N PHE A 23 -0.14 -14.95 14.20
CA PHE A 23 -1.01 -13.81 14.44
C PHE A 23 -1.06 -13.49 15.93
N ASP A 24 -0.59 -12.30 16.28
CA ASP A 24 -0.88 -11.63 17.53
C ASP A 24 -0.85 -10.11 17.32
N SER A 25 -1.28 -9.36 18.34
CA SER A 25 -1.28 -7.89 18.29
C SER A 25 0.05 -7.26 17.87
N ARG A 26 1.21 -7.84 18.24
CA ARG A 26 2.53 -7.30 17.89
C ARG A 26 2.87 -7.57 16.43
N SER A 27 2.65 -8.80 15.97
CA SER A 27 2.84 -9.17 14.56
C SER A 27 1.92 -8.35 13.67
N LEU A 28 0.66 -8.17 14.06
CA LEU A 28 -0.29 -7.33 13.34
C LEU A 28 0.17 -5.88 13.29
N ALA A 29 0.63 -5.31 14.41
CA ALA A 29 1.11 -3.94 14.44
C ALA A 29 2.22 -3.69 13.40
N VAL A 30 3.18 -4.62 13.26
CA VAL A 30 4.23 -4.55 12.22
C VAL A 30 3.61 -4.52 10.82
N VAL A 31 2.61 -5.36 10.56
CA VAL A 31 1.93 -5.44 9.27
C VAL A 31 1.15 -4.16 8.95
N LEU A 32 0.42 -3.60 9.93
CA LEU A 32 -0.31 -2.34 9.75
C LEU A 32 0.64 -1.17 9.52
N VAL A 33 1.76 -1.11 10.26
CA VAL A 33 2.82 -0.12 10.04
C VAL A 33 3.42 -0.28 8.64
N ALA A 34 3.68 -1.49 8.19
CA ALA A 34 4.20 -1.71 6.84
C ALA A 34 3.25 -1.21 5.74
N ALA A 35 1.93 -1.36 5.94
CA ALA A 35 0.92 -0.87 5.00
C ALA A 35 0.80 0.66 4.95
N MET A 36 1.13 1.39 6.03
CA MET A 36 1.10 2.86 6.04
C MET A 36 2.43 3.51 5.60
N ILE A 37 3.53 2.75 5.52
CA ILE A 37 4.85 3.30 5.14
C ILE A 37 4.80 4.05 3.80
N PRO A 38 4.15 3.53 2.73
CA PRO A 38 4.09 4.25 1.46
C PRO A 38 3.53 5.68 1.60
N ASP A 39 2.48 5.88 2.39
CA ASP A 39 1.84 7.19 2.60
C ASP A 39 2.76 8.26 3.17
N LEU A 40 3.89 7.88 3.79
CA LEU A 40 4.87 8.82 4.30
C LEU A 40 5.52 9.65 3.18
N ASP A 41 5.45 9.22 1.93
CA ASP A 41 5.93 10.04 0.80
C ASP A 41 5.05 11.27 0.52
N SER A 42 3.86 11.37 1.11
CA SER A 42 3.09 12.64 1.12
C SER A 42 3.84 13.78 1.80
N PHE A 43 4.64 13.49 2.83
CA PHE A 43 5.47 14.52 3.47
C PHE A 43 6.62 14.96 2.57
N THR A 44 7.11 14.07 1.70
CA THR A 44 8.23 14.38 0.81
C THR A 44 7.83 15.35 -0.30
N SER A 45 6.54 15.43 -0.65
CA SER A 45 6.09 16.29 -1.75
C SER A 45 6.23 17.78 -1.41
N THR A 46 6.24 18.11 -0.11
CA THR A 46 6.58 19.46 0.39
C THR A 46 8.02 19.88 0.09
N LEU A 47 8.92 18.92 -0.15
CA LEU A 47 10.34 19.15 -0.47
C LEU A 47 10.64 18.94 -1.95
N VAL A 48 10.02 17.92 -2.55
CA VAL A 48 10.20 17.53 -3.95
C VAL A 48 8.81 17.46 -4.59
N PRO A 49 8.40 18.48 -5.37
CA PRO A 49 7.10 18.50 -6.00
C PRO A 49 6.78 17.21 -6.76
N GLY A 50 5.56 16.69 -6.58
CA GLY A 50 5.09 15.46 -7.23
C GLY A 50 5.69 14.15 -6.69
N SER A 51 6.48 14.16 -5.61
CA SER A 51 7.08 12.93 -5.06
C SER A 51 6.12 12.04 -4.29
N HIS A 52 4.94 12.55 -3.91
CA HIS A 52 3.87 11.72 -3.34
C HIS A 52 3.43 10.67 -4.37
N ARG A 53 3.21 9.43 -3.91
CA ARG A 53 2.93 8.25 -4.78
C ARG A 53 4.05 7.91 -5.75
N SER A 54 5.27 8.33 -5.44
CA SER A 54 6.46 8.02 -6.23
C SER A 54 7.54 7.39 -5.37
N LEU A 55 8.04 8.11 -4.36
CA LEU A 55 9.23 7.68 -3.61
C LEU A 55 9.04 6.37 -2.83
N LEU A 56 7.90 6.22 -2.15
CA LEU A 56 7.62 5.03 -1.35
C LEU A 56 6.52 4.15 -1.95
N HIS A 57 5.77 4.64 -2.93
CA HIS A 57 4.81 3.86 -3.71
C HIS A 57 5.40 3.19 -4.97
N THR A 58 6.72 3.25 -5.15
CA THR A 58 7.43 2.53 -6.21
C THR A 58 7.47 1.02 -5.96
N LEU A 59 7.42 0.21 -7.03
CA LEU A 59 7.57 -1.24 -6.95
C LEU A 59 9.01 -1.68 -6.61
N PHE A 60 9.98 -0.77 -6.67
CA PHE A 60 11.34 -1.08 -6.20
C PHE A 60 11.42 -1.26 -4.70
N LEU A 61 10.61 -0.55 -3.91
CA LEU A 61 10.61 -0.70 -2.45
C LEU A 61 10.30 -2.13 -2.00
N PRO A 62 9.16 -2.74 -2.37
CA PRO A 62 8.90 -4.14 -2.02
C PRO A 62 9.93 -5.08 -2.64
N LEU A 63 10.41 -4.83 -3.87
CA LEU A 63 11.43 -5.67 -4.51
C LEU A 63 12.75 -5.71 -3.72
N VAL A 64 13.22 -4.55 -3.25
CA VAL A 64 14.42 -4.45 -2.41
C VAL A 64 14.20 -5.16 -1.08
N LEU A 65 13.05 -4.97 -0.43
CA LEU A 65 12.74 -5.68 0.82
C LEU A 65 12.70 -7.20 0.64
N VAL A 66 12.13 -7.69 -0.46
CA VAL A 66 12.17 -9.11 -0.83
C VAL A 66 13.62 -9.58 -0.98
N ALA A 67 14.45 -8.84 -1.73
CA ALA A 67 15.85 -9.20 -1.93
C ALA A 67 16.61 -9.25 -0.59
N LEU A 68 16.38 -8.28 0.31
CA LEU A 68 16.99 -8.24 1.64
C LEU A 68 16.57 -9.43 2.50
N VAL A 69 15.28 -9.78 2.53
CA VAL A 69 14.79 -10.95 3.28
C VAL A 69 15.31 -12.25 2.68
N VAL A 70 15.33 -12.39 1.35
CA VAL A 70 15.91 -13.58 0.68
C VAL A 70 17.39 -13.69 0.98
N TYR A 71 18.13 -12.60 0.90
CA TYR A 71 19.55 -12.57 1.22
C TYR A 71 19.80 -13.00 2.67
N ASP A 72 19.09 -12.39 3.63
CA ASP A 72 19.24 -12.72 5.05
C ASP A 72 18.87 -14.17 5.36
N THR A 73 17.79 -14.67 4.76
CA THR A 73 17.20 -15.96 5.12
C THR A 73 17.60 -17.13 4.24
N ARG A 74 18.37 -16.93 3.17
CA ARG A 74 18.79 -18.03 2.27
C ARG A 74 20.26 -17.96 1.84
N LEU A 75 20.84 -16.77 1.75
CA LEU A 75 22.19 -16.61 1.18
C LEU A 75 23.26 -16.36 2.25
N ARG A 76 22.89 -15.77 3.39
CA ARG A 76 23.79 -15.65 4.54
C ARG A 76 23.91 -16.98 5.28
N ASP A 77 25.11 -17.24 5.81
CA ASP A 77 25.37 -18.38 6.70
C ASP A 77 24.52 -18.26 7.97
N GLU A 78 24.46 -17.05 8.54
CA GLU A 78 23.66 -16.71 9.72
C GLU A 78 22.63 -15.62 9.38
N SER A 79 21.36 -15.95 9.61
CA SER A 79 20.21 -15.06 9.39
C SER A 79 19.95 -14.23 10.64
N VAL A 80 20.08 -12.91 10.51
CA VAL A 80 19.84 -11.96 11.61
C VAL A 80 18.37 -12.00 12.02
N ILE A 81 17.45 -12.17 11.06
CA ILE A 81 16.02 -12.23 11.34
C ILE A 81 15.70 -13.48 12.16
N ARG A 82 16.25 -14.65 11.77
CA ARG A 82 16.02 -15.90 12.50
C ARG A 82 16.69 -15.91 13.86
N GLU A 83 17.88 -15.35 13.99
CA GLU A 83 18.58 -15.29 15.27
C GLU A 83 17.80 -14.43 16.29
N ARG A 84 17.29 -13.27 15.87
CA ARG A 84 16.61 -12.32 16.77
C ARG A 84 15.14 -12.66 17.03
N TRP A 85 14.43 -13.16 16.02
CA TRP A 85 12.96 -13.30 16.06
C TRP A 85 12.46 -14.68 15.61
N GLY A 86 13.37 -15.62 15.34
CA GLY A 86 13.03 -16.98 14.91
C GLY A 86 12.26 -17.04 13.60
N ILE A 87 11.57 -18.16 13.39
CA ILE A 87 10.68 -18.37 12.23
C ILE A 87 9.54 -17.36 12.20
N ARG A 88 9.06 -16.95 13.38
CA ARG A 88 8.03 -15.91 13.52
C ARG A 88 8.46 -14.63 12.81
N GLY A 89 9.67 -14.14 13.06
CA GLY A 89 10.18 -12.92 12.44
C GLY A 89 10.24 -13.02 10.92
N VAL A 90 10.65 -14.17 10.38
CA VAL A 90 10.68 -14.41 8.93
C VAL A 90 9.27 -14.34 8.34
N VAL A 91 8.28 -14.99 8.97
CA VAL A 91 6.89 -14.94 8.51
C VAL A 91 6.35 -13.52 8.55
N VAL A 92 6.52 -12.81 9.68
CA VAL A 92 6.05 -11.43 9.84
C VAL A 92 6.70 -10.51 8.80
N ALA A 93 7.99 -10.68 8.49
CA ALA A 93 8.67 -9.90 7.45
C ALA A 93 8.03 -10.11 6.07
N TRP A 94 7.75 -11.36 5.67
CA TRP A 94 7.08 -11.64 4.40
C TRP A 94 5.65 -11.08 4.35
N VAL A 95 4.89 -11.20 5.44
CA VAL A 95 3.52 -10.65 5.49
C VAL A 95 3.53 -9.12 5.51
N ALA A 96 4.51 -8.50 6.17
CA ALA A 96 4.69 -7.05 6.15
C ALA A 96 5.00 -6.54 4.73
N ILE A 97 5.85 -7.24 3.97
CA ILE A 97 6.10 -6.92 2.56
C ILE A 97 4.81 -7.09 1.73
N ALA A 98 4.06 -8.16 1.95
CA ALA A 98 2.80 -8.40 1.27
C ALA A 98 1.75 -7.31 1.58
N ALA A 99 1.69 -6.81 2.82
CA ALA A 99 0.80 -5.73 3.21
C ALA A 99 1.28 -4.36 2.74
N LEU A 100 2.59 -4.11 2.68
CA LEU A 100 3.15 -2.92 2.05
C LEU A 100 2.75 -2.86 0.58
N LEU A 101 2.90 -3.97 -0.16
CA LEU A 101 2.50 -4.02 -1.57
C LEU A 101 0.97 -3.96 -1.71
N GLY A 102 0.24 -4.88 -1.08
CA GLY A 102 -1.20 -5.06 -1.28
C GLY A 102 -2.08 -4.04 -0.59
N GLY A 103 -1.64 -3.52 0.56
CA GLY A 103 -2.35 -2.48 1.31
C GLY A 103 -1.81 -1.08 1.04
N GLY A 104 -0.49 -0.90 0.96
CA GLY A 104 0.10 0.43 0.83
C GLY A 104 0.29 0.93 -0.61
N ILE A 105 0.47 0.04 -1.60
CA ILE A 105 0.74 0.46 -2.99
C ILE A 105 -0.43 0.14 -3.93
N MET A 106 -0.96 -1.07 -3.86
CA MET A 106 -1.99 -1.54 -4.80
C MET A 106 -3.28 -0.71 -4.75
N PRO A 107 -3.84 -0.27 -3.60
CA PRO A 107 -5.06 0.52 -3.63
C PRO A 107 -4.91 1.80 -4.46
N ASP A 108 -3.74 2.42 -4.44
CA ASP A 108 -3.43 3.57 -5.26
C ASP A 108 -3.19 3.23 -6.72
N LEU A 109 -2.40 2.18 -7.01
CA LEU A 109 -2.19 1.68 -8.37
C LEU A 109 -3.51 1.34 -9.07
N PHE A 110 -4.48 0.78 -8.34
CA PHE A 110 -5.78 0.35 -8.86
C PHE A 110 -6.89 1.42 -8.74
N SER A 111 -6.56 2.65 -8.35
CA SER A 111 -7.51 3.76 -8.30
C SER A 111 -7.05 4.92 -9.19
N ASN A 112 -6.10 5.72 -8.70
CA ASN A 112 -5.65 6.95 -9.34
C ASN A 112 -4.21 6.88 -9.87
N GLY A 113 -3.50 5.79 -9.58
CA GLY A 113 -2.15 5.51 -10.06
C GLY A 113 -1.02 5.80 -9.08
N VAL A 114 0.15 5.27 -9.41
CA VAL A 114 1.45 5.44 -8.72
C VAL A 114 2.58 5.50 -9.74
N ASN A 115 3.69 6.14 -9.38
CA ASN A 115 4.90 6.15 -10.20
C ASN A 115 5.72 4.87 -9.95
N ALA A 116 5.22 3.77 -10.51
CA ALA A 116 5.63 2.40 -10.18
C ALA A 116 7.13 2.12 -10.38
N PHE A 117 7.80 2.88 -11.25
CA PHE A 117 9.21 2.70 -11.60
C PHE A 117 10.07 3.93 -11.27
N TYR A 118 9.59 4.82 -10.39
CA TYR A 118 10.41 5.91 -9.86
C TYR A 118 11.55 5.35 -8.98
N PRO A 119 12.79 5.88 -9.06
CA PRO A 119 13.25 7.03 -9.87
C PRO A 119 13.82 6.66 -11.24
N LEU A 120 13.84 5.37 -11.62
CA LEU A 120 14.47 4.95 -12.88
C LEU A 120 13.68 5.37 -14.12
N HIS A 121 12.36 5.42 -14.01
CA HIS A 121 11.46 5.87 -15.05
C HIS A 121 10.31 6.65 -14.44
N ASP A 122 10.29 7.97 -14.65
CA ASP A 122 9.29 8.88 -14.09
C ASP A 122 8.02 8.86 -14.94
N THR A 123 7.07 8.00 -14.57
CA THR A 123 5.74 7.93 -15.20
C THR A 123 4.73 7.33 -14.22
N PHE A 124 3.57 7.97 -14.07
CA PHE A 124 2.48 7.42 -13.29
C PHE A 124 1.70 6.37 -14.08
N TYR A 125 1.44 5.24 -13.44
CA TYR A 125 0.67 4.12 -13.98
C TYR A 125 -0.56 3.89 -13.12
N ALA A 126 -1.70 3.64 -13.75
CA ALA A 126 -2.94 3.24 -13.10
C ALA A 126 -3.53 2.00 -13.76
N ILE A 127 -4.12 1.11 -12.95
CA ILE A 127 -4.84 -0.09 -13.38
C ILE A 127 -6.30 0.06 -12.94
N ASN A 128 -7.02 0.94 -13.62
CA ASN A 128 -8.39 1.35 -13.25
C ASN A 128 -9.39 1.20 -14.40
N GLY A 129 -9.03 0.44 -15.44
CA GLY A 129 -9.95 0.05 -16.49
C GLY A 129 -11.01 -0.94 -16.01
N GLU A 130 -11.71 -1.56 -16.95
CA GLU A 130 -12.82 -2.49 -16.69
C GLU A 130 -12.65 -3.78 -17.50
N ALA A 131 -13.30 -4.84 -17.05
CA ALA A 131 -13.53 -6.03 -17.87
C ALA A 131 -15.03 -6.36 -17.86
N LEU A 132 -15.62 -6.46 -19.04
CA LEU A 132 -17.04 -6.73 -19.20
C LEU A 132 -17.27 -7.79 -20.28
N TRP A 133 -18.33 -8.57 -20.06
CA TRP A 133 -18.88 -9.44 -21.09
C TRP A 133 -20.10 -8.75 -21.70
N SER A 134 -20.06 -8.55 -23.02
CA SER A 134 -21.15 -7.97 -23.79
C SER A 134 -21.68 -8.98 -24.79
N ASN A 135 -23.00 -9.11 -24.87
CA ASN A 135 -23.66 -9.92 -25.89
C ASN A 135 -23.42 -9.43 -27.33
N THR A 136 -23.06 -8.16 -27.52
CA THR A 136 -22.76 -7.56 -28.84
C THR A 136 -21.27 -7.38 -29.08
N ARG A 137 -20.50 -7.02 -28.06
CA ARG A 137 -19.05 -6.76 -28.17
C ARG A 137 -18.16 -7.94 -27.76
N GLY A 138 -18.73 -9.02 -27.22
CA GLY A 138 -17.96 -10.10 -26.62
C GLY A 138 -17.27 -9.66 -25.32
N PHE A 139 -16.12 -10.28 -25.02
CA PHE A 139 -15.30 -9.90 -23.87
C PHE A 139 -14.48 -8.64 -24.18
N VAL A 140 -14.64 -7.60 -23.36
CA VAL A 140 -13.91 -6.32 -23.47
C VAL A 140 -13.10 -6.11 -22.19
N GLN A 141 -11.85 -5.70 -22.31
CA GLN A 141 -10.97 -5.38 -21.18
C GLN A 141 -10.13 -4.13 -21.46
N THR A 142 -10.04 -3.23 -20.47
CA THR A 142 -9.33 -1.94 -20.59
C THR A 142 -8.34 -1.65 -19.44
N PHE A 143 -8.05 -2.60 -18.54
CA PHE A 143 -7.04 -2.42 -17.48
C PHE A 143 -5.62 -2.10 -17.98
N VAL A 144 -5.30 -2.37 -19.24
CA VAL A 144 -3.99 -2.06 -19.84
C VAL A 144 -4.23 -1.29 -21.13
N GLU A 145 -4.09 0.03 -21.09
CA GLU A 145 -4.16 0.87 -22.28
C GLU A 145 -2.77 1.00 -22.92
N LEU A 146 -2.66 0.57 -24.18
CA LEU A 146 -1.40 0.60 -24.94
C LEU A 146 -1.09 1.99 -25.54
N HIS A 147 -2.01 2.94 -25.43
CA HIS A 147 -1.87 4.33 -25.89
C HIS A 147 -2.30 5.29 -24.77
N PRO A 148 -1.49 5.45 -23.71
CA PRO A 148 -1.77 6.44 -22.67
C PRO A 148 -1.83 7.86 -23.28
N GLU A 149 -2.50 8.78 -22.57
CA GLU A 149 -2.42 10.20 -22.89
C GLU A 149 -0.96 10.60 -23.12
N SER A 150 -0.70 11.29 -24.23
CA SER A 150 0.64 11.69 -24.64
C SER A 150 0.78 13.21 -24.50
N PRO A 151 1.70 13.72 -23.66
CA PRO A 151 2.70 12.98 -22.89
C PRO A 151 2.13 12.33 -21.61
N PRO A 152 2.73 11.21 -21.13
CA PRO A 152 2.28 10.55 -19.91
C PRO A 152 2.51 11.43 -18.67
N PRO A 153 1.70 11.27 -17.60
CA PRO A 153 1.87 12.00 -16.35
C PRO A 153 3.20 11.64 -15.66
N THR A 154 3.89 12.65 -15.16
CA THR A 154 5.20 12.56 -14.48
C THR A 154 5.16 13.32 -13.17
N THR A 155 6.20 13.22 -12.33
CA THR A 155 6.30 14.03 -11.10
C THR A 155 6.26 15.55 -11.36
N GLN A 156 6.60 16.00 -12.56
CA GLN A 156 6.55 17.42 -12.93
C GLN A 156 5.17 17.89 -13.38
N THR A 157 4.33 16.99 -13.88
CA THR A 157 3.05 17.33 -14.53
C THR A 157 1.83 16.90 -13.73
N LEU A 158 2.00 15.97 -12.78
CA LEU A 158 0.93 15.47 -11.93
C LEU A 158 1.22 15.78 -10.46
N HIS A 159 0.25 16.45 -9.81
CA HIS A 159 0.26 16.70 -8.38
C HIS A 159 -0.93 16.02 -7.72
N TYR A 160 -0.65 15.25 -6.68
CA TYR A 160 -1.67 14.68 -5.82
C TYR A 160 -1.82 15.53 -4.56
N SER A 161 -3.00 16.14 -4.39
CA SER A 161 -3.31 16.94 -3.20
C SER A 161 -3.40 16.06 -1.95
N THR A 162 -2.76 16.49 -0.87
CA THR A 162 -2.80 15.81 0.43
C THR A 162 -3.06 16.81 1.55
N VAL A 163 -3.30 16.31 2.77
CA VAL A 163 -3.47 17.17 3.95
C VAL A 163 -2.21 18.00 4.26
N VAL A 164 -1.03 17.49 3.91
CA VAL A 164 0.27 18.14 4.16
C VAL A 164 0.75 18.99 2.98
N ASP A 165 0.33 18.65 1.77
CA ASP A 165 0.66 19.33 0.52
C ASP A 165 -0.62 19.53 -0.33
N PRO A 166 -1.48 20.48 0.07
CA PRO A 166 -2.79 20.68 -0.53
C PRO A 166 -2.73 21.26 -1.95
N SER A 167 -1.73 22.07 -2.27
CA SER A 167 -1.60 22.77 -3.55
C SER A 167 -0.14 22.93 -3.96
N PRO A 168 0.19 22.82 -5.26
CA PRO A 168 1.55 23.06 -5.74
C PRO A 168 2.05 24.47 -5.43
N GLY A 169 3.28 24.58 -4.92
CA GLY A 169 3.95 25.87 -4.72
C GLY A 169 3.55 26.59 -3.44
N ALA A 170 3.44 27.92 -3.51
CA ALA A 170 3.12 28.74 -2.34
C ALA A 170 1.64 28.64 -1.97
N GLU A 171 1.36 28.27 -0.73
CA GLU A 171 0.00 28.16 -0.19
C GLU A 171 -0.57 29.53 0.23
N PRO A 172 -1.87 29.79 0.03
CA PRO A 172 -2.54 30.97 0.59
C PRO A 172 -2.64 30.88 2.13
N GLU A 173 -2.76 32.03 2.81
CA GLU A 173 -2.82 32.10 4.29
C GLU A 173 -3.94 31.24 4.90
N ASN A 174 -5.05 31.08 4.18
CA ASN A 174 -6.24 30.35 4.61
C ASN A 174 -6.45 29.03 3.86
N VAL A 175 -5.36 28.36 3.45
CA VAL A 175 -5.43 27.08 2.73
C VAL A 175 -6.21 26.04 3.52
N GLU A 176 -7.16 25.37 2.87
CA GLU A 176 -7.89 24.26 3.45
C GLU A 176 -7.04 22.99 3.40
N ARG A 177 -6.99 22.23 4.50
CA ARG A 177 -6.27 20.96 4.60
C ARG A 177 -7.26 19.83 4.83
N ILE A 178 -7.42 18.97 3.83
CA ILE A 178 -8.39 17.88 3.85
C ILE A 178 -7.66 16.56 4.04
N ALA A 179 -7.96 15.86 5.14
CA ALA A 179 -7.56 14.47 5.35
C ALA A 179 -8.77 13.56 5.07
N PRO A 180 -8.93 13.01 3.86
CA PRO A 180 -10.06 12.15 3.57
C PRO A 180 -9.97 10.88 4.42
N LEU A 181 -11.08 10.51 5.07
CA LEU A 181 -11.19 9.24 5.78
C LEU A 181 -11.58 8.10 4.84
N ALA A 182 -12.52 8.38 3.93
CA ALA A 182 -12.90 7.54 2.80
C ALA A 182 -13.50 8.45 1.71
N SER A 183 -13.04 8.30 0.48
CA SER A 183 -13.43 9.11 -0.68
C SER A 183 -14.62 8.54 -1.46
N SER A 184 -15.05 7.31 -1.14
CA SER A 184 -16.18 6.65 -1.81
C SER A 184 -16.89 5.67 -0.87
N GLY A 185 -18.11 5.26 -1.23
CA GLY A 185 -18.83 4.20 -0.49
C GLY A 185 -18.06 2.87 -0.48
N LEU A 186 -17.31 2.57 -1.53
CA LEU A 186 -16.46 1.38 -1.61
C LEU A 186 -15.29 1.47 -0.62
N GLU A 187 -14.60 2.61 -0.56
CA GLU A 187 -13.53 2.85 0.41
C GLU A 187 -14.05 2.75 1.85
N LEU A 188 -15.21 3.35 2.13
CA LEU A 188 -15.84 3.25 3.45
C LEU A 188 -16.19 1.79 3.81
N MET A 189 -16.75 1.04 2.86
CA MET A 189 -17.03 -0.39 3.04
C MET A 189 -15.74 -1.18 3.35
N LEU A 190 -14.64 -0.91 2.64
CA LEU A 190 -13.35 -1.56 2.89
C LEU A 190 -12.80 -1.25 4.28
N VAL A 191 -12.91 0.01 4.74
CA VAL A 191 -12.49 0.41 6.09
C VAL A 191 -13.30 -0.33 7.15
N VAL A 192 -14.64 -0.37 7.00
CA VAL A 192 -15.53 -1.06 7.94
C VAL A 192 -15.26 -2.57 7.94
N LEU A 193 -15.14 -3.19 6.76
CA LEU A 193 -14.91 -4.62 6.61
C LEU A 193 -13.53 -5.03 7.15
N GLY A 194 -12.48 -4.35 6.71
CA GLY A 194 -11.10 -4.61 7.14
C GLY A 194 -10.92 -4.38 8.64
N GLY A 195 -11.40 -3.24 9.15
CA GLY A 195 -11.39 -2.93 10.57
C GLY A 195 -12.17 -3.95 11.40
N GLY A 196 -13.36 -4.36 10.93
CA GLY A 196 -14.19 -5.38 11.59
C GLY A 196 -13.53 -6.75 11.63
N VAL A 197 -12.91 -7.20 10.53
CA VAL A 197 -12.17 -8.48 10.46
C VAL A 197 -10.95 -8.45 11.40
N VAL A 198 -10.17 -7.38 11.39
CA VAL A 198 -9.02 -7.21 12.28
C VAL A 198 -9.44 -7.21 13.74
N ALA A 199 -10.45 -6.40 14.09
CA ALA A 199 -10.96 -6.32 15.45
C ALA A 199 -11.53 -7.67 15.92
N GLY A 200 -12.33 -8.34 15.08
CA GLY A 200 -12.85 -9.67 15.36
C GLY A 200 -11.73 -10.69 15.58
N ARG A 201 -10.68 -10.66 14.76
CA ARG A 201 -9.54 -11.57 14.91
C ARG A 201 -8.75 -11.33 16.20
N LEU A 202 -8.52 -10.06 16.57
CA LEU A 202 -7.88 -9.69 17.84
C LEU A 202 -8.72 -10.11 19.06
N LEU A 203 -10.04 -10.01 18.98
CA LEU A 203 -10.92 -10.49 20.05
C LEU A 203 -10.84 -12.01 20.19
N LEU A 204 -10.84 -12.75 19.07
CA LEU A 204 -10.70 -14.21 19.09
C LEU A 204 -9.34 -14.66 19.65
N GLU A 205 -8.25 -13.97 19.30
CA GLU A 205 -6.91 -14.23 19.87
C GLU A 205 -6.91 -14.13 21.41
N ARG A 206 -7.61 -13.12 21.96
CA ARG A 206 -7.69 -12.93 23.42
C ARG A 206 -8.51 -14.00 24.12
N VAL A 207 -9.57 -14.49 23.48
CA VAL A 207 -10.49 -15.48 24.06
C VAL A 207 -9.97 -16.91 23.89
N GLN A 208 -9.26 -17.18 22.79
CA GLN A 208 -8.69 -18.49 22.45
C GLN A 208 -7.20 -18.34 22.12
N PRO A 209 -6.33 -18.17 23.13
CA PRO A 209 -4.90 -18.12 22.88
C PRO A 209 -4.45 -19.42 22.20
N PRO A 210 -3.54 -19.35 21.21
CA PRO A 210 -3.07 -20.54 20.52
C PRO A 210 -2.50 -21.55 21.52
N VAL A 211 -2.86 -22.82 21.34
CA VAL A 211 -2.25 -23.93 22.08
C VAL A 211 -0.76 -23.92 21.75
N GLN A 212 0.08 -23.71 22.77
CA GLN A 212 1.54 -23.63 22.64
C GLN A 212 2.13 -24.97 22.21
#